data_AF-A0A1N6EAD2-F1
#
_entry.id   AF-A0A1N6EAD2-F1
#
_cell.length_a   1.000
_cell.length_b   1.000
_cell.length_c   1.000
_cell.angle_alpha   90.00
_cell.angle_beta   90.00
_cell.angle_gamma   90.00
#
_symmetry.space_group_name_H-M   'P 1'
#
loop_
_entity.id
_entity.type
_entity.pdbx_description
1 polymer ?
#
loop_
_entity_poly.entity_id
_entity_poly.type
_entity_poly.pdbx_seq_one_letter_code
_entity_poly.pdbx_strand_id
1 'polypeptide(L)'
;MKLVHDEKGAIAIEFIIVLFFILIPIFIGLVETARIINAQVVLDRAAREGAVCIMRGDPHVDPIKNVLTNANIDASGLQITSPNAGELKLTLPMVPLFGNFTRWVIPGDVTSYVTYEIP
;
A
#
# COMPACT_ATOMS: atom_id res chain seq x y z
N MET A 1 -32.16 -31.11 40.83
CA MET A 1 -30.75 -31.06 40.35
C MET A 1 -30.40 -29.61 40.11
N LYS A 2 -29.41 -29.08 40.83
CA LYS A 2 -28.96 -27.68 40.69
C LYS A 2 -27.80 -27.72 39.69
N LEU A 3 -27.99 -27.20 38.49
CA LEU A 3 -26.95 -27.08 37.48
C LEU A 3 -25.95 -26.04 37.98
N VAL A 4 -24.79 -26.50 38.44
CA VAL A 4 -23.64 -25.63 38.76
C VAL A 4 -23.20 -25.03 37.43
N HIS A 5 -23.56 -23.77 37.18
CA HIS A 5 -23.03 -23.04 36.04
C HIS A 5 -21.54 -22.78 36.30
N ASP A 6 -20.70 -23.24 35.39
CA ASP A 6 -19.26 -23.01 35.46
C ASP A 6 -18.95 -21.59 34.95
N GLU A 7 -19.05 -20.63 35.88
CA GLU A 7 -18.93 -19.19 35.61
C GLU A 7 -17.56 -18.81 35.01
N LYS A 8 -16.55 -19.66 35.22
CA LYS A 8 -15.19 -19.46 34.71
C LYS A 8 -15.11 -19.63 33.18
N GLY A 9 -15.90 -20.53 32.61
CA GLY A 9 -15.96 -20.73 31.16
C GLY A 9 -16.66 -19.58 30.44
N ALA A 10 -17.69 -19.01 31.07
CA ALA A 10 -18.41 -17.85 30.54
C ALA A 10 -17.50 -16.60 30.46
N ILE A 11 -16.72 -16.33 31.51
CA ILE A 11 -15.76 -15.22 31.55
C ILE A 11 -14.72 -15.31 30.42
N ALA A 12 -14.24 -16.52 30.13
CA ALA A 12 -13.23 -16.74 29.10
C ALA A 12 -13.80 -16.43 27.69
N ILE A 13 -15.05 -16.79 27.43
CA ILE A 13 -15.73 -16.54 26.16
C ILE A 13 -15.95 -15.03 25.96
N GLU A 14 -16.42 -14.32 26.97
CA GLU A 14 -16.61 -12.88 26.92
C GLU A 14 -15.31 -12.14 26.61
N PHE A 15 -14.22 -12.54 27.28
CA PHE A 15 -12.90 -11.98 27.04
C PHE A 15 -12.39 -12.24 25.62
N ILE A 16 -12.59 -13.45 25.09
CA ILE A 16 -12.19 -13.80 23.70
C ILE A 16 -12.97 -12.97 22.68
N ILE A 17 -14.27 -12.76 22.91
CA ILE A 17 -15.09 -11.93 22.01
C ILE A 17 -14.58 -10.49 22.01
N VAL A 18 -14.32 -9.91 23.18
CA VAL A 18 -13.74 -8.55 23.28
C VAL A 18 -12.38 -8.47 22.59
N LEU A 19 -11.51 -9.45 22.83
CA LEU A 19 -10.18 -9.52 22.22
C LEU A 19 -10.26 -9.63 20.70
N PHE A 20 -11.20 -10.41 20.17
CA PHE A 20 -11.41 -10.57 18.73
C PHE A 20 -11.77 -9.25 18.05
N PHE A 21 -12.68 -8.48 18.66
CA PHE A 21 -13.06 -7.16 18.15
C PHE A 21 -11.93 -6.12 18.20
N ILE A 22 -10.91 -6.33 19.05
CA ILE A 22 -9.73 -5.45 19.13
C ILE A 22 -8.63 -5.91 18.17
N LEU A 23 -8.32 -7.21 18.12
CA LEU A 23 -7.20 -7.74 17.35
C LEU A 23 -7.44 -7.70 15.84
N ILE A 24 -8.67 -7.99 15.38
CA ILE A 24 -8.98 -7.99 13.95
C ILE A 24 -8.72 -6.63 13.29
N PRO A 25 -9.25 -5.50 13.78
CA PRO A 25 -8.99 -4.21 13.13
C PRO A 25 -7.52 -3.81 13.20
N ILE A 26 -6.80 -4.15 14.28
CA ILE A 26 -5.36 -3.91 14.38
C ILE A 26 -4.59 -4.72 13.35
N PHE A 27 -4.89 -6.01 13.22
CA PHE A 27 -4.24 -6.89 12.26
C PHE A 27 -4.50 -6.43 10.82
N ILE A 28 -5.74 -6.06 10.51
CA ILE A 28 -6.12 -5.49 9.21
C ILE A 28 -5.32 -4.21 8.92
N GLY A 29 -5.27 -3.28 9.89
CA GLY A 29 -4.52 -2.03 9.73
C GLY A 29 -3.02 -2.26 9.51
N LEU A 30 -2.44 -3.27 10.18
CA LEU A 30 -1.03 -3.63 10.02
C LEU A 30 -0.75 -4.21 8.63
N VAL A 31 -1.61 -5.10 8.12
CA VAL A 31 -1.49 -5.66 6.77
C VAL A 31 -1.61 -4.56 5.71
N GLU A 32 -2.57 -3.65 5.85
CA GLU A 32 -2.75 -2.55 4.91
C GLU A 32 -1.54 -1.62 4.89
N THR A 33 -1.04 -1.25 6.08
CA THR A 33 0.15 -0.39 6.20
C THR A 33 1.38 -1.06 5.59
N ALA A 34 1.58 -2.36 5.81
CA ALA A 34 2.69 -3.09 5.23
C ALA A 34 2.63 -3.11 3.68
N ARG A 35 1.43 -3.26 3.11
CA ARG A 35 1.23 -3.19 1.66
C ARG A 35 1.56 -1.80 1.11
N ILE A 36 1.10 -0.74 1.78
CA ILE A 36 1.34 0.65 1.34
C ILE A 36 2.83 0.96 1.35
N ILE A 37 3.53 0.59 2.43
CA ILE A 37 4.97 0.79 2.56
C ILE A 37 5.73 0.04 1.45
N ASN A 38 5.35 -1.22 1.19
CA ASN A 38 5.96 -1.99 0.12
C ASN A 38 5.75 -1.32 -1.25
N ALA A 39 4.52 -0.90 -1.55
CA ALA A 39 4.20 -0.20 -2.78
C ALA A 39 5.01 1.09 -2.94
N GLN A 40 5.16 1.87 -1.87
CA GLN A 40 5.95 3.11 -1.89
C GLN A 40 7.42 2.86 -2.19
N VAL A 41 8.04 1.87 -1.52
CA VAL A 41 9.45 1.53 -1.74
C VAL A 41 9.69 1.08 -3.18
N VAL A 42 8.79 0.27 -3.74
CA VAL A 42 8.89 -0.19 -5.12
C VAL A 42 8.68 0.96 -6.10
N LEU A 43 7.70 1.83 -5.84
CA LEU A 43 7.39 2.97 -6.69
C LEU A 43 8.54 3.99 -6.72
N ASP A 44 9.23 4.20 -5.59
CA ASP A 44 10.41 5.06 -5.52
C ASP A 44 11.58 4.48 -6.32
N ARG A 45 11.77 3.16 -6.29
CA ARG A 45 12.77 2.48 -7.13
C ARG A 45 12.44 2.63 -8.61
N ALA A 46 11.18 2.38 -8.98
CA ALA A 46 10.70 2.54 -10.34
C ALA A 46 10.87 4.00 -10.82
N ALA A 47 10.59 4.97 -9.96
CA ALA A 47 10.79 6.39 -10.25
C ALA A 47 12.25 6.73 -10.56
N ARG A 48 13.19 6.20 -9.77
CA ARG A 48 14.62 6.41 -9.98
C ARG A 48 15.10 5.77 -11.27
N GLU A 49 14.67 4.55 -11.58
CA GLU A 49 14.99 3.92 -12.86
C GLU A 49 14.41 4.70 -14.04
N GLY A 50 13.17 5.15 -13.92
CA GLY A 50 12.52 6.01 -14.91
C GLY A 50 13.30 7.30 -15.15
N ALA A 51 13.73 7.98 -14.09
CA ALA A 51 14.53 9.21 -14.20
C ALA A 51 15.87 8.96 -14.89
N VAL A 52 16.56 7.85 -14.58
CA VAL A 52 17.82 7.47 -15.26
C VAL A 52 17.60 7.24 -16.75
N CYS A 53 16.50 6.59 -17.15
CA CYS A 53 16.16 6.41 -18.56
C CYS A 53 15.88 7.75 -19.25
N ILE A 54 15.15 8.66 -18.60
CA ILE A 54 14.90 10.00 -19.17
C ILE A 54 16.21 10.77 -19.38
N MET A 55 17.11 10.75 -18.40
CA MET A 55 18.43 11.38 -18.51
C MET A 55 19.27 10.82 -19.68
N ARG A 56 19.06 9.55 -20.04
CA ARG A 56 19.74 8.90 -21.17
C ARG A 56 19.05 9.14 -22.52
N GLY A 57 17.87 9.77 -22.52
CA GLY A 57 17.03 9.92 -23.71
C GLY A 57 16.30 8.64 -24.12
N ASP A 58 16.27 7.63 -23.25
CA ASP A 58 15.62 6.34 -23.49
C ASP A 58 14.14 6.35 -23.06
N PRO A 59 13.29 5.50 -23.65
CA PRO A 59 11.93 5.29 -23.17
C PRO A 59 11.94 4.76 -21.72
N HIS A 60 11.23 5.47 -20.82
CA HIS A 60 11.26 5.22 -19.38
C HIS A 60 10.09 4.37 -18.87
N VAL A 61 9.05 4.16 -19.68
CA VAL A 61 7.82 3.44 -19.27
C VAL A 61 8.08 1.95 -19.06
N ASP A 62 8.84 1.29 -19.93
CA ASP A 62 9.09 -0.16 -19.83
C ASP A 62 9.96 -0.52 -18.62
N PRO A 63 11.05 0.20 -18.32
CA PRO A 63 11.82 0.00 -17.09
C PRO A 63 10.97 0.16 -15.82
N ILE A 64 10.15 1.21 -15.74
CA ILE A 64 9.22 1.44 -14.62
C ILE A 64 8.28 0.23 -14.45
N LYS A 65 7.67 -0.25 -15.54
CA LYS A 65 6.76 -1.41 -15.51
C LYS A 65 7.47 -2.70 -15.13
N ASN A 66 8.72 -2.88 -15.56
CA ASN A 66 9.52 -4.05 -15.20
C ASN A 66 9.80 -4.10 -13.70
N VAL A 67 10.16 -2.96 -13.09
CA VAL A 67 10.36 -2.88 -11.62
C VAL A 67 9.07 -3.25 -10.88
N LEU A 68 7.92 -2.74 -11.33
CA LEU A 68 6.62 -3.02 -10.72
C LEU A 68 6.21 -4.49 -10.87
N THR A 69 6.38 -5.05 -12.08
CA THR A 69 6.04 -6.46 -12.37
C THR A 69 6.92 -7.42 -11.58
N ASN A 70 8.23 -7.13 -11.48
CA ASN A 70 9.17 -7.93 -10.69
C ASN A 70 8.85 -7.89 -9.18
N ALA A 71 8.27 -6.79 -8.70
CA ALA A 71 7.79 -6.67 -7.34
C ALA A 71 6.36 -7.24 -7.12
N ASN A 72 5.77 -7.84 -8.16
CA ASN A 72 4.40 -8.35 -8.15
C ASN A 72 3.36 -7.27 -7.78
N ILE A 73 3.59 -6.04 -8.22
CA ILE A 73 2.65 -4.92 -8.07
C ILE A 73 1.90 -4.75 -9.39
N ASP A 74 0.57 -4.73 -9.30
CA ASP A 74 -0.28 -4.45 -10.45
C ASP A 74 -0.09 -2.99 -10.91
N ALA A 75 0.44 -2.83 -12.12
CA ALA A 75 0.67 -1.53 -12.74
C ALA A 75 -0.51 -1.04 -13.60
N SER A 76 -1.63 -1.77 -13.64
CA SER A 76 -2.78 -1.47 -14.52
C SER A 76 -3.39 -0.09 -14.31
N GLY A 77 -3.29 0.47 -13.10
CA GLY A 77 -3.74 1.81 -12.75
C GLY A 77 -2.65 2.88 -12.69
N LEU A 78 -1.40 2.55 -13.04
CA LEU A 78 -0.26 3.46 -12.89
C LEU A 78 -0.42 4.70 -13.77
N GLN A 79 -0.38 5.87 -13.13
CA GLN A 79 -0.26 7.15 -13.81
C GLN A 79 1.20 7.62 -13.77
N ILE A 80 1.78 7.84 -14.94
CA ILE A 80 3.11 8.41 -15.10
C ILE A 80 2.91 9.81 -15.68
N THR A 81 3.32 10.84 -14.94
CA THR A 81 3.20 12.23 -15.38
C THR A 81 4.54 12.92 -15.22
N SER A 82 4.91 13.76 -16.19
CA SER A 82 6.02 14.71 -16.04
C SER A 82 5.40 16.11 -15.93
N PRO A 83 5.12 16.59 -14.70
CA PRO A 83 4.41 17.84 -14.50
C PRO A 83 5.26 19.05 -14.93
N ASN A 84 6.57 18.96 -14.81
CA ASN A 84 7.54 19.97 -15.25
C ASN A 84 8.75 19.31 -15.91
N ALA A 85 9.50 20.07 -16.72
CA ALA A 85 10.78 19.62 -17.25
C ALA A 85 11.74 19.30 -16.10
N GLY A 86 12.28 18.07 -16.07
CA GLY A 86 13.11 17.60 -14.96
C GLY A 86 12.34 17.00 -13.78
N GLU A 87 11.03 16.79 -13.89
CA GLU A 87 10.24 16.11 -12.85
C GLU A 87 9.52 14.88 -13.42
N LEU A 88 9.53 13.80 -12.63
CA LEU A 88 8.78 12.57 -12.87
C LEU A 88 7.91 12.29 -11.65
N LYS A 89 6.61 12.17 -11.89
CA LYS A 89 5.60 11.78 -10.90
C LYS A 89 5.01 10.44 -11.30
N LEU A 90 5.00 9.49 -10.36
CA LEU A 90 4.29 8.23 -10.53
C LEU A 90 3.22 8.12 -9.47
N THR A 91 2.02 7.70 -9.85
CA THR A 91 0.90 7.50 -8.94
C THR A 91 0.27 6.13 -9.18
N LEU A 92 0.16 5.34 -8.12
CA LEU A 92 -0.50 4.05 -8.11
C LEU A 92 -1.76 4.13 -7.25
N PRO A 93 -2.94 3.80 -7.80
CA PRO A 93 -4.14 3.61 -7.00
C PRO A 93 -4.01 2.31 -6.20
N MET A 94 -3.98 2.44 -4.89
CA MET A 94 -4.15 1.37 -3.92
C MET A 94 -5.60 1.30 -3.43
N VAL A 95 -6.28 0.23 -3.84
CA VAL A 95 -7.57 -0.13 -3.25
C VAL A 95 -7.31 -0.82 -1.89
N PRO A 96 -7.93 -0.34 -0.80
CA PRO A 96 -7.78 -0.95 0.51
C PRO A 96 -8.29 -2.40 0.47
N LEU A 97 -7.55 -3.34 1.09
CA LEU A 97 -7.87 -4.77 1.02
C LEU A 97 -9.23 -5.10 1.67
N PHE A 98 -9.57 -4.31 2.68
CA PHE A 98 -10.81 -4.37 3.41
C PHE A 98 -11.37 -2.96 3.25
N GLY A 99 -12.55 -2.80 2.63
CA GLY A 99 -13.08 -1.52 2.17
C GLY A 99 -13.18 -0.42 3.23
N ASN A 100 -13.90 0.67 2.96
CA ASN A 100 -13.99 1.83 3.86
C ASN A 100 -14.74 1.51 5.17
N PHE A 101 -14.11 0.75 6.08
CA PHE A 101 -14.58 0.52 7.42
C PHE A 101 -14.36 1.81 8.18
N THR A 102 -15.41 2.62 8.21
CA THR A 102 -15.48 3.93 8.86
C THR A 102 -14.71 5.03 8.13
N ARG A 103 -15.18 6.25 8.34
CA ARG A 103 -14.77 7.57 7.80
C ARG A 103 -13.26 7.91 7.79
N TRP A 104 -12.39 6.98 8.16
CA TRP A 104 -10.94 7.06 8.05
C TRP A 104 -10.54 6.63 6.63
N VAL A 105 -10.46 7.60 5.72
CA VAL A 105 -9.88 7.39 4.39
C VAL A 105 -8.39 7.15 4.59
N ILE A 106 -7.96 5.89 4.48
CA ILE A 106 -6.54 5.57 4.28
C ILE A 106 -6.21 6.09 2.88
N PRO A 107 -5.15 6.89 2.69
CA PRO A 107 -4.81 7.44 1.38
C PRO A 107 -4.69 6.30 0.37
N GLY A 108 -5.66 6.29 -0.54
CA GLY A 108 -5.81 5.23 -1.53
C GLY A 108 -4.88 5.37 -2.71
N ASP A 109 -4.02 6.39 -2.75
CA ASP A 109 -3.04 6.56 -3.82
C ASP A 109 -1.64 6.67 -3.23
N VAL A 110 -0.71 5.86 -3.75
CA VAL A 110 0.72 6.00 -3.45
C VAL A 110 1.35 6.78 -4.57
N THR A 111 2.03 7.87 -4.24
CA THR A 111 2.68 8.74 -5.21
C THR A 111 4.16 8.89 -4.89
N SER A 112 5.01 8.74 -5.90
CA SER A 112 6.43 9.07 -5.83
C SER A 112 6.76 10.25 -6.75
N TYR A 113 7.76 11.01 -6.34
CA TYR A 113 8.27 12.16 -7.07
C TYR A 113 9.79 12.04 -7.18
N VAL A 114 10.31 12.23 -8.39
CA VAL A 114 11.75 12.29 -8.65
C VAL A 114 12.05 13.50 -9.51
N THR A 115 13.02 14.29 -9.07
CA THR A 115 13.59 15.40 -9.83
C THR A 115 14.90 14.95 -10.47
N TYR A 116 15.11 15.31 -11.73
CA TYR A 116 16.29 15.02 -12.52
C TYR A 116 16.69 16.25 -13.34
N GLU A 117 17.99 16.46 -13.53
CA GLU A 117 18.49 17.51 -14.42
C GLU A 117 18.56 16.96 -15.85
N ILE A 118 18.09 17.76 -16.81
CA ILE A 118 18.20 17.45 -18.24
C ILE A 118 19.55 18.00 -18.70
N PRO A 119 20.42 17.17 -19.31
CA PRO A 119 21.72 17.61 -19.82
C PRO A 119 21.62 18.56 -21.01
#